data_AF-A0A9X9A2Z4-F1
#
_entry.id   AF-A0A9X9A2Z4-F1
#
_cell.length_a   1.000
_cell.length_b   1.000
_cell.length_c   1.000
_cell.angle_alpha   90.00
_cell.angle_beta   90.00
_cell.angle_gamma   90.00
#
_symmetry.space_group_name_H-M   'P 1'
#
loop_
_entity.id
_entity.type
_entity.pdbx_description
1 polymer ?
#
loop_
_entity_poly.entity_id
_entity_poly.type
_entity_poly.pdbx_seq_one_letter_code
_entity_poly.pdbx_strand_id
1 'polypeptide(L)'
;GSAIHISSNGRFVYAGNRGHNSIAVYSVDQNSGQLTFVEHTSTEGNWPRDFVLDPTEKFLVATNEKSHNLVLFSRDESTGKLTLLQSDVVVPEPVCVKFLNI
;
A
#
# COMPACT_ATOMS: atom_id res chain seq x y z
N GLY A 1 -4.60 -2.89 12.32
CA GLY A 1 -3.51 -3.28 11.38
C GLY A 1 -4.04 -4.15 10.27
N SER A 2 -3.48 -4.07 9.08
CA SER A 2 -3.81 -4.80 7.84
C SER A 2 -2.59 -5.62 7.41
N ALA A 3 -2.10 -5.45 6.18
CA ALA A 3 -0.79 -5.89 5.71
C ALA A 3 0.33 -4.89 6.06
N ILE A 4 1.58 -5.36 5.99
CA ILE A 4 2.80 -4.55 6.07
C ILE A 4 3.77 -5.03 4.99
N HIS A 5 4.35 -4.10 4.23
CA HIS A 5 5.30 -4.38 3.17
C HIS A 5 6.48 -3.41 3.24
N ILE A 6 7.65 -3.88 2.78
CA ILE A 6 8.88 -3.10 2.72
C ILE A 6 9.28 -3.02 1.25
N SER A 7 9.76 -1.86 0.79
CA SER A 7 10.36 -1.78 -0.55
C SER A 7 11.61 -2.67 -0.63
N SER A 8 11.90 -3.18 -1.80
CA SER A 8 13.01 -4.11 -2.09
C SER A 8 14.38 -3.56 -1.68
N ASN A 9 14.55 -2.24 -1.78
CA ASN A 9 15.74 -1.52 -1.36
C ASN A 9 15.78 -1.18 0.14
N GLY A 10 14.78 -1.60 0.92
CA GLY A 10 14.70 -1.39 2.37
C GLY A 10 14.45 0.06 2.82
N ARG A 11 14.27 1.01 1.90
CA ARG A 11 14.15 2.44 2.23
C ARG A 11 12.79 2.84 2.79
N PHE A 12 11.74 2.08 2.52
CA PHE A 12 10.37 2.43 2.90
C PHE A 12 9.57 1.25 3.45
N VAL A 13 8.75 1.53 4.46
CA VAL A 13 7.75 0.61 5.02
C VAL A 13 6.36 1.18 4.76
N TYR A 14 5.47 0.31 4.30
CA TYR A 14 4.07 0.58 4.05
C TYR A 14 3.25 -0.24 5.04
N ALA A 15 2.29 0.38 5.72
CA ALA A 15 1.44 -0.31 6.69
C ALA A 15 -0.04 0.08 6.51
N GLY A 16 -0.90 -0.91 6.30
CA GLY A 16 -2.33 -0.68 6.09
C GLY A 16 -3.10 -0.57 7.41
N ASN A 17 -4.08 0.34 7.45
CA ASN A 17 -4.89 0.64 8.62
C ASN A 17 -6.37 0.38 8.35
N ARG A 18 -6.88 -0.75 8.84
CA ARG A 18 -8.33 -0.98 8.92
C ARG A 18 -8.97 -0.02 9.91
N GLY A 19 -10.13 0.54 9.58
CA GLY A 19 -10.84 1.53 10.39
C GLY A 19 -10.47 2.97 10.01
N HIS A 20 -9.17 3.29 9.98
CA HIS A 20 -8.69 4.56 9.41
C HIS A 20 -8.76 4.56 7.88
N ASN A 21 -8.79 3.39 7.25
CA ASN A 21 -8.88 3.17 5.81
C ASN A 21 -7.78 3.89 5.02
N SER A 22 -6.54 3.69 5.46
CA SER A 22 -5.35 4.29 4.85
C SER A 22 -4.18 3.32 4.76
N ILE A 23 -3.19 3.67 3.95
CA ILE A 23 -1.83 3.14 3.99
C ILE A 23 -0.95 4.23 4.61
N ALA A 24 -0.23 3.87 5.67
CA ALA A 24 0.82 4.68 6.25
C ALA A 24 2.16 4.37 5.57
N VAL A 25 2.92 5.41 5.25
CA VAL A 25 4.26 5.31 4.65
C VAL A 25 5.28 5.82 5.66
N TYR A 26 6.35 5.06 5.84
CA TYR A 26 7.50 5.42 6.66
C TYR A 26 8.78 5.28 5.84
N SER A 27 9.73 6.20 6.03
CA SER A 27 11.11 6.02 5.59
C SER A 27 11.90 5.30 6.67
N VAL A 28 12.92 4.54 6.26
CA VAL A 28 13.75 3.72 7.13
C VAL A 28 15.15 4.32 7.18
N ASP A 29 15.61 4.68 8.39
CA ASP A 29 17.03 4.96 8.60
C ASP A 29 17.83 3.66 8.41
N GLN A 30 18.71 3.63 7.40
CA GLN A 30 19.38 2.40 6.99
C GLN A 30 20.44 1.89 7.98
N ASN A 31 20.84 2.70 8.96
CA ASN A 31 21.83 2.32 9.95
C ASN A 31 21.18 1.76 11.23
N SER A 32 20.08 2.37 11.66
CA SER A 32 19.40 2.06 12.93
C SER A 32 18.07 1.32 12.77
N GLY A 33 17.50 1.28 11.56
CA GLY A 33 16.18 0.71 11.29
C GLY A 33 15.02 1.55 11.82
N GLN A 34 15.29 2.75 12.36
CA GLN A 34 14.24 3.62 12.87
C GLN A 34 13.33 4.12 11.74
N LEU A 35 12.02 4.13 12.01
CA LEU A 35 11.00 4.56 11.07
C LEU A 35 10.66 6.03 11.28
N THR A 36 10.72 6.81 10.20
CA THR A 36 10.22 8.20 10.19
C THR A 36 8.95 8.26 9.36
N PHE A 37 7.88 8.83 9.92
CA PHE A 37 6.61 8.97 9.20
C PHE A 37 6.77 9.87 7.98
N VAL A 38 6.19 9.44 6.85
CA VAL A 38 6.17 10.19 5.59
C VAL A 38 4.78 10.71 5.30
N GLU A 39 3.78 9.83 5.22
CA GLU A 39 2.39 10.21 4.93
C GLU A 39 1.36 9.13 5.29
N HIS A 40 0.09 9.53 5.26
CA HIS A 40 -1.05 8.63 5.17
C HIS A 40 -1.80 8.88 3.87
N THR A 41 -2.11 7.80 3.15
CA THR A 41 -2.86 7.86 1.90
C THR A 41 -4.14 7.05 2.05
N SER A 42 -5.29 7.67 1.76
CA SER A 42 -6.60 7.01 1.77
C SER A 42 -6.60 5.81 0.80
N THR A 43 -7.25 4.71 1.18
CA THR A 43 -7.45 3.56 0.28
C THR A 43 -8.73 3.67 -0.54
N GLU A 44 -9.38 4.84 -0.57
CA GLU A 44 -10.61 5.10 -1.36
C GLU A 44 -11.67 4.01 -1.22
N GLY A 45 -11.81 3.49 0.00
CA GLY A 45 -12.69 2.37 0.31
C GLY A 45 -12.74 2.06 1.80
N ASN A 46 -13.33 0.92 2.15
CA ASN A 46 -13.58 0.54 3.53
C ASN A 46 -12.93 -0.82 3.85
N TRP A 47 -12.23 -0.86 4.98
CA TRP A 47 -11.62 -2.08 5.51
C TRP A 47 -10.50 -2.62 4.62
N PRO A 48 -9.40 -1.85 4.39
CA PRO A 48 -8.31 -2.31 3.55
C PRO A 48 -7.65 -3.55 4.14
N ARG A 49 -7.76 -4.71 3.49
CA ARG A 49 -7.35 -6.00 4.06
C ARG A 49 -5.93 -6.39 3.68
N ASP A 50 -5.55 -6.12 2.44
CA ASP A 50 -4.24 -6.41 1.90
C ASP A 50 -3.84 -5.32 0.91
N PHE A 51 -2.56 -5.25 0.61
CA PHE A 51 -2.04 -4.48 -0.51
C PHE A 51 -0.69 -5.05 -0.91
N VAL A 52 -0.23 -4.76 -2.12
CA VAL A 52 1.07 -5.25 -2.58
C VAL A 52 1.71 -4.26 -3.54
N LEU A 53 3.04 -4.13 -3.45
CA LEU A 53 3.85 -3.46 -4.46
C LEU A 53 3.92 -4.33 -5.72
N ASP A 54 3.85 -3.73 -6.90
CA ASP A 54 4.12 -4.46 -8.13
C ASP A 54 5.60 -4.87 -8.22
N PRO A 55 5.97 -5.84 -9.07
CA PRO A 55 7.37 -6.29 -9.19
C PRO A 55 8.36 -5.19 -9.55
N THR A 56 7.91 -4.11 -10.21
CA THR A 56 8.77 -2.94 -10.52
C THR A 56 8.85 -1.93 -9.38
N GLU A 57 8.03 -2.10 -8.34
CA GLU A 57 7.79 -1.17 -7.22
C GLU A 57 7.43 0.26 -7.63
N LYS A 58 6.91 0.45 -8.83
CA LYS A 58 6.39 1.73 -9.32
C LYS A 58 4.92 1.92 -8.99
N PHE A 59 4.24 0.84 -8.60
CA PHE A 59 2.83 0.83 -8.31
C PHE A 59 2.54 0.04 -7.03
N LEU A 60 1.40 0.36 -6.43
CA LEU A 60 0.84 -0.35 -5.29
C LEU A 60 -0.64 -0.60 -5.54
N VAL A 61 -1.08 -1.83 -5.33
CA VAL A 61 -2.50 -2.23 -5.41
C VAL A 61 -3.00 -2.52 -4.00
N ALA A 62 -4.04 -1.82 -3.57
CA ALA A 62 -4.73 -2.04 -2.29
C ALA A 62 -6.09 -2.70 -2.51
N THR A 63 -6.52 -3.52 -1.56
CA THR A 63 -7.84 -4.16 -1.57
C THR A 63 -8.69 -3.67 -0.41
N ASN A 64 -9.97 -3.36 -0.65
CA ASN A 64 -10.92 -2.98 0.39
C ASN A 64 -12.04 -4.02 0.50
N GLU A 65 -12.05 -4.77 1.61
CA GLU A 65 -12.96 -5.90 1.82
C GLU A 65 -14.44 -5.46 1.78
N LYS A 66 -14.79 -4.40 2.52
CA LYS A 66 -16.19 -4.02 2.76
C LYS A 66 -16.79 -3.12 1.69
N SER A 67 -15.96 -2.42 0.90
CA SER A 67 -16.41 -1.61 -0.23
C SER A 67 -16.24 -2.32 -1.58
N HIS A 68 -15.72 -3.55 -1.58
CA HIS A 68 -15.62 -4.41 -2.76
C HIS A 68 -14.87 -3.76 -3.93
N ASN A 69 -13.75 -3.08 -3.64
CA ASN A 69 -12.94 -2.45 -4.67
C ASN A 69 -11.43 -2.64 -4.47
N LEU A 70 -10.71 -2.61 -5.60
CA LEU A 70 -9.27 -2.47 -5.68
C LEU A 70 -8.91 -1.01 -6.00
N VAL A 71 -7.77 -0.58 -5.48
CA VAL A 71 -7.25 0.77 -5.69
C VAL A 71 -5.80 0.71 -6.13
N LEU A 72 -5.47 1.44 -7.18
CA LEU A 72 -4.14 1.54 -7.76
C LEU A 72 -3.51 2.89 -7.44
N PHE A 73 -2.28 2.84 -6.96
CA PHE A 73 -1.44 4.01 -6.72
C PHE A 73 -0.16 3.90 -7.56
N SER A 74 0.36 5.04 -8.05
CA SER A 74 1.77 5.15 -8.40
C SER A 74 2.60 5.46 -7.16
N ARG A 75 3.81 4.93 -7.11
CA ARG A 75 4.79 5.15 -6.04
C ARG A 75 5.96 5.98 -6.56
N ASP A 76 6.31 7.02 -5.82
CA ASP A 76 7.58 7.72 -5.99
C ASP A 76 8.68 6.93 -5.26
N GLU A 77 9.67 6.44 -6.00
CA GLU A 77 10.73 5.60 -5.42
C GLU A 77 11.69 6.37 -4.49
N SER A 78 11.82 7.68 -4.69
CA SER A 78 12.73 8.54 -3.95
C SER A 78 12.12 9.03 -2.63
N THR A 79 10.81 9.30 -2.63
CA THR A 79 10.09 9.82 -1.45
C THR A 79 9.23 8.77 -0.76
N GLY A 80 8.96 7.64 -1.43
CA GLY A 80 8.08 6.58 -0.96
C GLY A 80 6.59 6.89 -1.10
N LYS A 81 6.23 8.11 -1.53
CA LYS A 81 4.85 8.59 -1.54
C LYS A 81 3.98 7.89 -2.57
N LEU A 82 2.67 7.84 -2.29
CA LEU A 82 1.65 7.22 -3.11
C LEU A 82 0.73 8.28 -3.71
N THR A 83 0.52 8.22 -5.02
CA THR A 83 -0.46 9.05 -5.74
C THR A 83 -1.56 8.16 -6.30
N LEU A 84 -2.81 8.48 -5.99
CA LEU A 84 -3.98 7.75 -6.47
C LEU A 84 -4.04 7.80 -8.01
N LEU A 85 -4.22 6.65 -8.65
CA LEU A 85 -4.45 6.54 -10.09
C LEU A 85 -5.86 6.07 -10.42
N GLN A 86 -6.37 5.08 -9.68
CA GLN A 86 -7.66 4.45 -9.97
C GLN A 86 -8.26 3.80 -8.71
N SER A 87 -9.57 3.86 -8.53
CA SER A 87 -10.27 3.30 -7.35
C SER A 87 -11.61 2.60 -7.65
N ASP A 88 -11.99 2.49 -8.91
CA ASP A 88 -13.29 2.02 -9.37
C ASP A 88 -13.32 0.54 -9.83
N VAL A 89 -12.23 -0.21 -9.59
CA VAL A 89 -12.16 -1.62 -9.96
C VAL A 89 -12.93 -2.46 -8.94
N VAL A 90 -14.10 -2.96 -9.33
CA VAL A 90 -14.95 -3.76 -8.46
C VAL A 90 -14.45 -5.20 -8.38
N VAL A 91 -14.20 -5.66 -7.16
CA VAL A 91 -13.92 -7.07 -6.85
C VAL A 91 -14.67 -7.41 -5.57
N PRO A 92 -15.53 -8.44 -5.53
CA PRO A 92 -16.24 -8.82 -4.31
C PRO A 92 -15.28 -9.27 -3.20
N GLU A 93 -15.46 -8.69 -2.00
CA GLU A 93 -14.77 -9.03 -0.75
C GLU A 93 -13.26 -9.38 -0.87
N PRO A 94 -12.42 -8.52 -1.48
CA PRO A 94 -11.04 -8.87 -1.79
C PRO A 94 -10.18 -8.76 -0.54
N VAL A 95 -9.68 -9.91 -0.09
CA VAL A 95 -8.91 -10.02 1.16
C VAL A 95 -7.42 -10.30 0.97
N CYS A 96 -7.00 -10.63 -0.26
CA CYS A 96 -5.60 -10.88 -0.59
C CYS A 96 -5.30 -10.49 -2.04
N VAL A 97 -4.10 -9.93 -2.27
CA VAL A 97 -3.59 -9.61 -3.60
C VAL A 97 -2.16 -10.11 -3.76
N LYS A 98 -1.86 -10.69 -4.93
CA LYS A 98 -0.53 -11.17 -5.31
C LYS A 98 -0.29 -10.91 -6.79
N PHE A 99 0.94 -10.52 -7.12
CA PHE A 99 1.44 -10.57 -8.48
C PHE A 99 2.03 -11.96 -8.75
N LEU A 100 1.81 -12.47 -9.96
CA LEU A 100 2.47 -13.68 -10.43
C LEU A 100 3.84 -13.29 -10.97
N ASN A 101 4.88 -14.03 -10.58
CA ASN A 101 6.18 -13.95 -11.23
C ASN A 101 6.10 -14.83 -12.48
N ILE A 102 5.86 -14.22 -13.63
CA ILE A 102 5.83 -14.88 -14.94
C ILE A 102 7.21 -14.76 -15.58
#